data_AF-A0A7C0URH7-F1
#
_entry.id   AF-A0A7C0URH7-F1
#
_cell.length_a   1.000
_cell.length_b   1.000
_cell.length_c   1.000
_cell.angle_alpha   90.00
_cell.angle_beta   90.00
_cell.angle_gamma   90.00
#
_symmetry.space_group_name_H-M   'P 1'
#
loop_
_entity.id
_entity.type
_entity.pdbx_description
1 polymer ?
#
loop_
_entity_poly.entity_id
_entity_poly.type
_entity_poly.pdbx_seq_one_letter_code
_entity_poly.pdbx_strand_id
1 'polypeptide(L)' 'MKCASSELWKLNIPMRMIKMARITVNGKEIDVPEGKNLLTVLREKGENIPGMCHMPELDPYG' A
#
# COMPACT_ATOMS: atom_id res chain seq x y z
N MET A 1 9.30 16.14 -16.35
CA MET A 1 8.18 15.36 -15.80
C MET A 1 8.73 14.45 -14.71
N LYS A 2 8.41 14.73 -13.43
CA LYS A 2 8.97 14.03 -12.27
C LYS A 2 8.27 12.67 -12.12
N CYS A 3 8.86 11.62 -12.68
CA CYS A 3 8.59 10.25 -12.24
C CYS A 3 9.66 9.85 -11.22
N ALA A 4 9.23 9.11 -10.20
CA ALA A 4 10.05 8.45 -9.18
C ALA A 4 10.70 9.36 -8.11
N SER A 5 9.88 10.03 -7.29
CA SER A 5 10.35 10.58 -6.02
C SER A 5 9.20 10.74 -5.03
N SER A 6 8.82 9.66 -4.34
CA SER A 6 8.33 9.68 -2.95
C SER A 6 7.70 8.31 -2.63
N GLU A 7 8.02 7.52 -1.60
CA GLU A 7 8.87 7.63 -0.44
C GLU A 7 8.93 6.20 0.15
N LEU A 8 10.13 5.71 0.47
CA LEU A 8 10.39 4.83 1.62
C LEU A 8 9.80 3.40 1.65
N TRP A 9 10.37 2.52 0.83
CA TRP A 9 10.51 1.07 1.04
C TRP A 9 11.49 0.76 2.19
N LYS A 10 11.33 1.41 3.36
CA LYS A 10 12.23 1.47 4.52
C LYS A 10 12.52 0.14 5.26
N LEU A 11 12.29 -1.00 4.64
CA LEU A 11 12.75 -2.31 5.14
C LEU A 11 13.66 -2.90 4.08
N ASN A 12 14.82 -3.38 4.52
CA ASN A 12 15.95 -3.89 3.74
C ASN A 12 15.59 -5.15 2.91
N ILE A 13 14.69 -5.00 1.93
CA ILE A 13 14.30 -6.00 0.96
C ILE A 13 14.87 -5.52 -0.39
N PRO A 14 15.67 -6.33 -1.10
CA PRO A 14 16.14 -5.95 -2.42
C PRO A 14 14.92 -5.74 -3.32
N MET A 15 14.76 -4.52 -3.86
CA MET A 15 13.67 -4.09 -4.76
C MET A 15 13.48 -4.99 -6.00
N ARG A 16 14.39 -5.95 -6.23
CA ARG A 16 14.41 -6.94 -7.31
C ARG A 16 13.33 -8.03 -7.24
N MET A 17 12.60 -8.18 -6.12
CA MET A 17 11.64 -9.29 -5.93
C MET A 17 10.23 -8.84 -5.49
N ILE A 18 9.91 -7.54 -5.49
CA ILE A 18 8.55 -7.09 -5.15
C ILE A 18 7.68 -7.21 -6.39
N LYS A 19 6.82 -8.23 -6.41
CA LYS A 19 5.82 -8.40 -7.47
C LYS A 19 4.72 -7.36 -7.30
N MET A 20 4.23 -6.82 -8.42
CA MET A 20 3.13 -5.86 -8.42
C MET A 20 1.82 -6.61 -8.65
N ALA A 21 0.80 -6.32 -7.85
CA ALA A 21 -0.56 -6.76 -8.05
C ALA A 21 -1.39 -5.61 -8.63
N ARG A 22 -2.20 -5.93 -9.64
CA ARG A 22 -3.16 -5.00 -10.23
C ARG A 22 -4.51 -5.18 -9.56
N ILE A 23 -5.06 -4.11 -9.01
CA ILE A 23 -6.35 -4.11 -8.31
C ILE A 23 -7.23 -2.97 -8.82
N THR A 24 -8.55 -3.09 -8.61
CA THR A 24 -9.52 -2.06 -8.97
C THR A 24 -10.08 -1.42 -7.71
N VAL A 25 -9.97 -0.09 -7.60
CA VAL A 25 -10.47 0.71 -6.48
C VAL A 25 -11.33 1.82 -7.05
N ASN A 26 -12.58 1.91 -6.62
CA ASN A 26 -13.52 2.95 -7.10
C ASN A 26 -13.59 3.03 -8.64
N GLY A 27 -13.55 1.87 -9.31
CA GLY A 27 -13.58 1.76 -10.77
C GLY A 27 -12.27 2.13 -11.49
N LYS A 28 -11.19 2.43 -10.75
CA LYS A 28 -9.87 2.75 -11.30
C LYS A 28 -8.90 1.61 -11.04
N GLU A 29 -8.15 1.23 -12.06
CA GLU A 29 -7.09 0.23 -11.93
C GLU A 29 -5.82 0.87 -11.39
N ILE A 30 -5.23 0.24 -10.37
CA ILE A 30 -3.96 0.66 -9.78
C ILE A 30 -3.04 -0.53 -9.55
N ASP A 31 -1.74 -0.29 -9.74
CA ASP A 31 -0.69 -1.24 -9.34
C ASP A 31 -0.28 -0.96 -7.88
N VAL A 32 -0.17 -2.03 -7.11
CA VAL A 32 0.26 -2.02 -5.71
C VAL A 32 1.29 -3.12 -5.45
N PRO A 33 2.27 -2.90 -4.57
CA PRO A 33 3.24 -3.93 -4.24
C PRO A 33 2.58 -5.09 -3.48
N GLU A 34 2.85 -6.32 -3.90
CA GLU A 34 2.44 -7.52 -3.17
C GLU A 34 3.09 -7.54 -1.77
N GLY A 35 2.35 -8.06 -0.79
CA GLY A 35 2.80 -8.16 0.60
C GLY A 35 2.59 -6.91 1.46
N LYS A 36 2.22 -5.75 0.88
CA LYS A 36 1.73 -4.60 1.66
C LYS A 36 0.26 -4.77 2.04
N ASN A 37 -0.10 -4.29 3.24
CA ASN A 37 -1.48 -4.21 3.69
C ASN A 37 -2.29 -3.24 2.79
N LEU A 38 -3.43 -3.71 2.28
CA LEU A 38 -4.27 -2.96 1.36
C LEU A 38 -4.84 -1.68 1.98
N LEU A 39 -5.31 -1.73 3.23
CA LEU A 39 -5.84 -0.57 3.94
C LEU A 39 -4.80 0.55 4.04
N THR A 40 -3.56 0.20 4.35
CA THR A 40 -2.44 1.16 4.40
C THR A 40 -2.18 1.78 3.03
N VAL A 41 -2.11 0.96 1.98
CA VAL A 41 -1.86 1.45 0.61
C VAL A 41 -2.95 2.41 0.13
N LEU A 42 -4.21 2.12 0.43
CA LEU A 42 -5.33 2.97 0.02
C LEU A 42 -5.34 4.29 0.79
N ARG A 43 -5.05 4.26 2.09
CA ARG A 43 -4.88 5.49 2.91
C ARG A 43 -3.70 6.34 2.45
N GLU A 44 -2.56 5.74 2.10
CA GLU A 44 -1.40 6.43 1.50
C GLU A 44 -1.78 7.14 0.18
N LYS A 45 -2.72 6.58 -0.59
CA LYS A 45 -3.24 7.17 -1.83
C LYS A 45 -4.36 8.19 -1.63
N GLY A 46 -4.72 8.50 -0.39
CA GLY A 46 -5.72 9.51 -0.04
C GLY A 46 -7.14 8.98 0.14
N GLU A 47 -7.36 7.67 0.09
CA GLU A 47 -8.66 7.08 0.41
C GLU A 47 -8.87 7.07 1.93
N ASN A 48 -9.97 7.67 2.40
CA ASN A 48 -10.29 7.68 3.83
C ASN A 48 -11.19 6.50 4.19
N ILE A 49 -10.57 5.33 4.42
CA ILE A 49 -11.29 4.13 4.86
C ILE A 49 -11.33 4.13 6.39
N PRO A 50 -12.51 4.27 7.03
CA PRO A 50 -12.62 4.21 8.49
C PRO A 50 -12.30 2.81 8.99
N GLY A 51 -11.70 2.72 10.17
CA GLY A 51 -11.44 1.44 10.85
C GLY A 51 -11.64 1.61 12.35
N MET A 52 -12.18 0.58 13.00
CA MET A 52 -12.41 0.58 14.45
C MET A 52 -11.20 0.04 15.23
N CYS A 53 -10.58 -1.03 14.73
CA CYS A 53 -9.54 -1.81 15.41
C CYS A 53 -8.19 -1.81 14.70
N HIS A 54 -8.05 -1.10 13.58
CA HIS A 54 -6.79 -1.07 12.84
C HIS A 54 -5.79 -0.07 13.44
N MET A 55 -4.74 -0.60 14.06
CA MET A 55 -3.60 0.16 14.58
C MET A 55 -2.32 -0.29 13.84
N PRO A 56 -1.53 0.60 13.23
CA PRO A 56 -0.35 0.22 12.43
C PRO A 56 0.72 -0.58 13.17
N GLU A 57 0.82 -0.40 14.49
CA GLU A 57 1.81 -1.04 15.36
C GLU A 57 1.40 -2.45 15.81
N LEU A 58 0.16 -2.84 15.54
CA LEU A 58 -0.38 -4.15 15.87
C LEU A 58 -0.54 -4.97 14.60
N ASP A 59 -0.41 -6.29 14.74
CA ASP A 59 -0.81 -7.20 13.68
C ASP A 59 -2.28 -6.94 13.30
N PRO A 60 -2.64 -7.08 12.02
CA PRO A 60 -4.02 -6.87 11.61
C PRO A 60 -4.94 -7.91 12.25
N TYR A 61 -6.05 -7.45 12.83
CA TYR A 61 -7.11 -8.29 13.40
C TYR A 61 -8.45 -7.91 12.76
N GLY A 62 -9.26 -8.92 12.46
CA GLY A 62 -10.57 -8.74 11.81
C GLY A 62 -10.78 -9.70 10.65
#